data_AF-A0A249NZR6-F1
#
_entry.id   AF-A0A249NZR6-F1
#
_cell.length_a   1.000
_cell.length_b   1.000
_cell.length_c   1.000
_cell.angle_alpha   90.00
_cell.angle_beta   90.00
_cell.angle_gamma   90.00
#
_symmetry.space_group_name_H-M   'P 1'
#
loop_
_entity.id
_entity.type
_entity.pdbx_description
1 polymer ?
#
loop_
_entity_poly.entity_id
_entity_poly.type
_entity_poly.pdbx_seq_one_letter_code
_entity_poly.pdbx_strand_id
1 'polypeptide(L)'
;MFPIVPFFPPMIGAGDIDVTKWETALNDMMRLQPRLIVPGHGNLGGAELPEAVLGYFQTVRGMLAEAGPQAANLPSLLRARYATWENPEFISPALRYFQQRA
;
A
#
# COMPACT_ATOMS: atom_id res chain seq x y z
N MET A 1 4.11 8.52 -6.17
CA MET A 1 2.80 7.84 -6.17
C MET A 1 2.54 7.33 -4.78
N PHE A 2 1.32 7.47 -4.29
CA PHE A 2 0.90 7.02 -2.98
C PHE A 2 0.09 5.71 -3.11
N PRO A 3 0.50 4.56 -2.55
CA PRO A 3 -0.35 3.39 -2.42
C PRO A 3 -1.27 3.59 -1.23
N ILE A 4 -2.49 4.03 -1.53
CA ILE A 4 -3.53 4.14 -0.53
C ILE A 4 -4.10 2.76 -0.20
N VAL A 5 -4.22 2.45 1.09
CA VAL A 5 -5.27 1.53 1.54
C VAL A 5 -6.40 2.43 2.05
N PRO A 6 -7.52 2.55 1.31
CA PRO A 6 -8.45 3.69 1.41
C PRO A 6 -9.38 3.60 2.62
N PHE A 7 -8.82 3.74 3.83
CA PHE A 7 -9.60 3.85 5.06
C PHE A 7 -10.16 5.26 5.21
N PHE A 8 -11.45 5.42 4.89
CA PHE A 8 -12.17 6.70 4.95
C PHE A 8 -13.36 6.59 5.92
N PRO A 9 -13.14 6.56 7.24
CA PRO A 9 -14.23 6.45 8.20
C PRO A 9 -15.17 7.67 8.16
N PRO A 10 -16.48 7.48 8.36
CA PRO A 10 -17.15 6.20 8.63
C PRO A 10 -17.52 5.41 7.36
N MET A 11 -17.23 5.92 6.15
CA MET A 11 -17.73 5.36 4.88
C MET A 11 -17.03 4.08 4.43
N ILE A 12 -15.71 3.98 4.65
CA ILE A 12 -14.91 2.84 4.22
C ILE A 12 -14.08 2.34 5.40
N GLY A 13 -14.34 1.10 5.82
CA GLY A 13 -13.69 0.43 6.94
C GLY A 13 -12.93 -0.84 6.56
N ALA A 14 -12.47 -1.59 7.56
CA ALA A 14 -11.70 -2.81 7.34
C ALA A 14 -12.45 -3.92 6.59
N GLY A 15 -13.79 -3.95 6.67
CA GLY A 15 -14.63 -4.92 5.96
C GLY A 15 -14.75 -4.66 4.46
N ASP A 16 -14.55 -3.42 4.03
CA ASP A 16 -14.67 -3.00 2.63
C ASP A 16 -13.38 -3.18 1.83
N ILE A 17 -12.28 -3.48 2.53
CA ILE A 17 -10.94 -3.60 1.95
C ILE A 17 -10.52 -5.07 1.85
N ASP A 18 -10.03 -5.43 0.66
CA ASP A 18 -9.41 -6.72 0.36
C ASP A 18 -8.15 -6.51 -0.48
N VAL A 19 -7.01 -6.37 0.21
CA VAL A 19 -5.70 -6.20 -0.43
C VAL A 19 -5.32 -7.38 -1.32
N THR A 20 -5.78 -8.60 -1.05
CA THR A 20 -5.47 -9.74 -1.91
C THR A 20 -6.10 -9.59 -3.29
N LYS A 21 -7.36 -9.11 -3.35
CA LYS A 21 -7.99 -8.75 -4.64
C LYS A 21 -7.27 -7.61 -5.35
N TRP A 22 -6.73 -6.65 -4.61
CA TRP A 22 -5.91 -5.59 -5.19
C TRP A 22 -4.63 -6.14 -5.79
N GLU A 23 -3.94 -7.03 -5.08
CA GLU A 23 -2.74 -7.71 -5.60
C GLU A 23 -3.05 -8.49 -6.88
N THR A 24 -4.17 -9.22 -6.94
CA THR A 24 -4.62 -9.85 -8.17
C THR A 24 -4.80 -8.83 -9.29
N ALA A 25 -5.60 -7.78 -9.08
CA ALA A 25 -5.87 -6.77 -10.10
C ALA A 25 -4.60 -6.05 -10.60
N LEU A 26 -3.68 -5.71 -9.69
CA LEU A 26 -2.40 -5.07 -10.04
C LEU A 26 -1.51 -6.02 -10.86
N ASN A 27 -1.43 -7.30 -10.48
CA ASN A 27 -0.70 -8.30 -11.26
C ASN A 27 -1.34 -8.54 -12.64
N ASP A 28 -2.67 -8.57 -12.73
CA ASP A 28 -3.39 -8.73 -13.98
C ASP A 28 -3.11 -7.54 -14.91
N MET A 29 -3.14 -6.31 -14.37
CA MET A 29 -2.78 -5.10 -15.10
C MET A 29 -1.34 -5.14 -15.62
N MET A 30 -0.38 -5.61 -14.81
CA MET A 30 1.02 -5.77 -15.27
C MET A 30 1.15 -6.78 -16.42
N ARG A 31 0.36 -7.88 -16.41
CA ARG A 31 0.39 -8.88 -17.49
C ARG A 31 -0.10 -8.35 -18.83
N LEU A 32 -0.86 -7.26 -18.84
CA LEU A 32 -1.25 -6.57 -20.07
C LEU A 32 -0.11 -5.76 -20.70
N GLN A 33 1.04 -5.64 -20.03
CA GLN A 33 2.20 -4.86 -20.47
C GLN A 33 1.81 -3.41 -20.89
N PRO A 34 1.18 -2.63 -19.99
CA PRO A 34 0.68 -1.31 -20.33
C PRO A 34 1.85 -0.38 -20.66
N ARG A 35 1.75 0.29 -21.81
CA ARG A 35 2.70 1.35 -22.19
C ARG A 35 2.51 2.63 -21.37
N LEU A 36 1.29 2.89 -20.91
CA LEU A 36 0.92 4.07 -20.15
C LEU A 36 -0.23 3.73 -19.19
N ILE A 37 -0.13 4.24 -17.97
CA ILE A 37 -1.14 4.19 -16.93
C ILE A 37 -1.48 5.63 -16.52
N VAL A 38 -2.77 5.92 -16.45
CA VAL A 38 -3.32 7.20 -15.98
C VAL A 38 -3.95 6.96 -14.60
N PRO A 39 -3.25 7.28 -13.49
CA PRO A 39 -3.83 7.11 -12.17
C PRO A 39 -4.88 8.19 -11.87
N GLY A 40 -5.75 7.94 -10.88
CA GLY A 40 -6.68 8.96 -10.40
C GLY A 40 -5.97 10.18 -9.78
N HIS A 41 -4.78 9.97 -9.20
CA HIS A 41 -3.92 11.03 -8.65
C HIS A 41 -2.44 10.74 -8.93
N GLY A 42 -1.65 11.81 -9.03
CA GLY A 42 -0.20 11.75 -9.28
C GLY A 42 0.16 11.80 -10.77
N ASN A 43 1.43 11.51 -11.06
CA ASN A 43 1.96 11.56 -12.41
C ASN A 43 1.56 10.32 -13.24
N LEU A 44 1.49 10.52 -14.56
CA LEU A 44 1.44 9.42 -15.52
C LEU A 44 2.69 8.54 -15.39
N GLY A 45 2.53 7.25 -15.66
CA GLY A 45 3.63 6.28 -15.61
C GLY A 45 3.30 5.02 -16.40
N GLY A 46 4.07 3.96 -16.19
CA GLY A 46 3.87 2.62 -16.75
C GLY A 46 3.76 1.56 -15.65
N ALA A 47 4.31 0.38 -15.92
CA ALA A 47 4.28 -0.76 -15.00
C ALA A 47 4.96 -0.49 -13.64
N GLU A 48 5.83 0.52 -13.55
CA GLU A 48 6.45 0.91 -12.28
C GLU A 48 5.44 1.39 -11.22
N LEU A 49 4.26 1.85 -11.66
CA LEU A 49 3.19 2.29 -10.76
C LEU A 49 2.61 1.11 -9.95
N PRO A 50 2.04 0.05 -10.57
CA PRO A 50 1.59 -1.13 -9.81
C PRO A 50 2.73 -1.86 -9.10
N GLU A 51 3.94 -1.90 -9.67
CA GLU A 51 5.11 -2.49 -9.01
C GLU A 51 5.41 -1.81 -7.66
N ALA A 52 5.37 -0.48 -7.61
CA ALA A 52 5.58 0.27 -6.38
C ALA A 52 4.50 -0.04 -5.31
N VAL A 53 3.24 -0.21 -5.73
CA VAL A 53 2.13 -0.57 -4.84
C VAL A 53 2.28 -2.00 -4.30
N LEU A 54 2.60 -2.97 -5.18
CA LEU A 54 2.85 -4.36 -4.79
C LEU A 54 4.06 -4.46 -3.84
N GLY A 55 5.15 -3.78 -4.17
CA GLY A 55 6.36 -3.72 -3.34
C GLY A 55 6.11 -3.07 -1.98
N TYR A 56 5.19 -2.10 -1.89
CA TYR A 56 4.75 -1.55 -0.61
C TYR A 56 4.06 -2.59 0.26
N PHE A 57 3.09 -3.33 -0.28
CA PHE A 57 2.37 -4.36 0.48
C PHE A 57 3.32 -5.43 1.00
N GLN A 58 4.27 -5.87 0.15
CA GLN A 58 5.33 -6.80 0.56
C GLN A 58 6.22 -6.22 1.65
N THR A 59 6.64 -4.96 1.53
CA THR A 59 7.46 -4.27 2.54
C THR A 59 6.72 -4.21 3.88
N VAL A 60 5.44 -3.83 3.88
CA VAL A 60 4.63 -3.75 5.11
C VAL A 60 4.49 -5.12 5.78
N ARG A 61 4.20 -6.17 5.00
CA ARG A 61 4.11 -7.55 5.53
C ARG A 61 5.45 -8.02 6.10
N GLY A 62 6.56 -7.81 5.38
CA GLY A 62 7.90 -8.19 5.83
C GLY A 62 8.30 -7.47 7.11
N MET A 63 8.09 -6.16 7.17
CA MET A 63 8.34 -5.37 8.38
C MET A 63 7.49 -5.82 9.56
N LEU A 64 6.21 -6.18 9.35
CA LEU A 64 5.35 -6.71 10.42
C LEU A 64 5.82 -8.09 10.91
N ALA A 65 6.25 -8.97 10.01
CA ALA A 65 6.79 -10.29 10.35
C ALA A 65 8.09 -10.20 11.16
N GLU A 66 8.92 -9.20 10.88
CA GLU A 66 10.21 -8.97 11.56
C GLU A 66 10.09 -8.16 12.86
N ALA A 67 9.05 -7.33 13.00
CA ALA A 67 9.01 -6.29 14.03
C ALA A 67 8.97 -6.83 15.47
N GLY A 68 8.29 -7.95 15.73
CA GLY A 68 8.09 -8.43 17.10
C GLY A 68 7.65 -7.31 18.06
N PRO A 69 8.34 -7.07 19.20
CA PRO A 69 8.05 -5.96 20.11
C PRO A 69 8.26 -4.54 19.54
N GLN A 70 8.98 -4.39 18.42
CA GLN A 70 9.28 -3.08 17.78
C GLN A 70 8.17 -2.57 16.86
N ALA A 71 6.99 -3.22 16.86
CA ALA A 71 5.85 -2.86 16.01
C ALA A 71 5.45 -1.37 16.13
N ALA A 72 5.66 -0.75 17.31
CA ALA A 72 5.34 0.66 17.54
C ALA A 72 6.14 1.65 16.68
N ASN A 73 7.35 1.30 16.23
CA ASN A 73 8.19 2.18 15.43
C ASN A 73 7.94 2.09 13.91
N LEU A 74 7.16 1.09 13.47
CA LEU A 74 6.91 0.82 12.07
C LEU A 74 6.33 2.01 11.28
N PRO A 75 5.38 2.81 11.80
CA PRO A 75 4.87 3.97 11.05
C PRO A 75 5.97 4.97 10.70
N SER A 76 6.87 5.27 11.64
CA SER A 76 7.98 6.19 11.43
C SER A 76 9.01 5.65 10.44
N LEU A 77 9.32 4.35 10.53
CA LEU A 77 10.24 3.68 9.60
C LEU A 77 9.68 3.66 8.17
N LEU A 78 8.39 3.36 8.00
CA LEU A 78 7.72 3.43 6.70
C LEU A 78 7.70 4.86 6.18
N ARG A 79 7.38 5.84 7.03
CA ARG A 79 7.40 7.26 6.64
C ARG A 79 8.77 7.70 6.15
N ALA A 80 9.84 7.27 6.82
CA ALA A 80 11.22 7.57 6.43
C ALA A 80 11.60 6.87 5.11
N ARG A 81 11.24 5.60 4.94
CA ARG A 81 11.48 4.83 3.71
C ARG A 81 10.77 5.42 2.50
N TYR A 82 9.56 5.93 2.71
CA TYR A 82 8.72 6.54 1.68
C TYR A 82 8.58 8.05 1.91
N ALA A 83 9.72 8.74 2.06
CA ALA A 83 9.79 10.15 2.43
C ALA A 83 9.04 11.10 1.46
N THR A 84 8.98 10.75 0.18
CA THR A 84 8.37 11.55 -0.89
C THR A 84 6.90 11.20 -1.17
N TRP A 85 6.35 10.22 -0.46
CA TRP A 85 4.95 9.83 -0.65
C TRP A 85 4.02 10.80 0.09
N GLU A 86 2.93 11.14 -0.59
CA GLU A 86 1.87 12.00 -0.09
C GLU A 86 1.02 11.24 0.95
N ASN A 87 0.13 11.94 1.66
CA ASN A 87 -0.86 11.36 2.57
C ASN A 87 -0.33 10.33 3.61
N PRO A 88 0.69 10.70 4.42
CA PRO A 88 1.28 9.80 5.41
C PRO A 88 0.30 9.30 6.50
N GLU A 89 -0.83 9.97 6.67
CA GLU A 89 -1.90 9.60 7.62
C GLU A 89 -2.48 8.20 7.37
N PHE A 90 -2.37 7.69 6.14
CA PHE A 90 -2.85 6.35 5.77
C PHE A 90 -1.86 5.22 6.10
N ILE A 91 -0.61 5.52 6.49
CA ILE A 91 0.39 4.51 6.87
C ILE A 91 -0.08 3.70 8.07
N SER A 92 -0.56 4.37 9.12
CA SER A 92 -1.00 3.70 10.35
C SER A 92 -2.27 2.85 10.14
N PRO A 93 -3.32 3.33 9.45
CA PRO A 93 -4.45 2.50 9.04
C PRO A 93 -4.04 1.25 8.23
N ALA A 94 -3.16 1.40 7.24
CA ALA A 94 -2.67 0.27 6.43
C ALA A 94 -1.95 -0.77 7.32
N LEU A 95 -1.03 -0.33 8.19
CA LEU A 95 -0.35 -1.22 9.15
C LEU A 95 -1.34 -2.01 10.01
N ARG A 96 -2.35 -1.35 10.58
CA ARG A 96 -3.39 -2.02 11.38
C ARG A 96 -4.16 -3.05 10.56
N TYR A 97 -4.51 -2.73 9.32
CA TYR A 97 -5.19 -3.68 8.43
C TYR A 97 -4.36 -4.95 8.19
N PHE A 98 -3.07 -4.80 7.89
CA PHE A 98 -2.18 -5.95 7.67
C PHE A 98 -1.96 -6.74 8.96
N GLN A 99 -1.83 -6.07 10.10
CA GLN A 99 -1.67 -6.73 11.40
C GLN A 99 -2.89 -7.58 11.80
N GLN A 100 -4.11 -7.17 11.43
CA GLN A 100 -5.34 -7.93 11.70
C GLN A 100 -5.53 -9.14 10.78
N ARG A 101 -4.73 -9.26 9.71
CA ARG A 101 -4.81 -10.31 8.69
C ARG A 101 -3.51 -11.11 8.55
N ALA A 102 -2.56 -10.90 9.45
CA ALA A 102 -1.31 -11.65 9.56
C ALA A 102 -1.52 -12.99 10.27
#